data_AF-A0A3D3YV15-F1
#
_entry.id   AF-A0A3D3YV15-F1
#
_cell.length_a   1.000
_cell.length_b   1.000
_cell.length_c   1.000
_cell.angle_alpha   90.00
_cell.angle_beta   90.00
_cell.angle_gamma   90.00
#
_symmetry.space_group_name_H-M   'P 1'
#
loop_
_entity.id
_entity.type
_entity.pdbx_description
1 polymer ?
#
loop_
_entity_poly.entity_id
_entity_poly.type
_entity_poly.pdbx_seq_one_letter_code
_entity_poly.pdbx_strand_id
1 'polypeptide(L)' 'MAGIWVYAAVTPDGKLDQASLENLTKARDLGSEVSVVALGPGASQAAA' A
#
# COMPACT_ATOMS: atom_id res chain seq x y z
N MET A 1 13.86 3.59 15.17
CA MET A 1 13.45 4.37 13.98
C MET A 1 11.96 4.09 13.77
N ALA A 2 11.10 5.09 13.61
CA ALA A 2 9.71 4.84 13.23
C ALA A 2 9.64 4.65 11.70
N GLY A 3 9.16 3.50 11.23
CA GLY A 3 8.97 3.23 9.80
C GLY A 3 7.75 3.94 9.23
N ILE A 4 7.63 3.98 7.91
CA ILE A 4 6.47 4.54 7.21
C ILE A 4 5.46 3.42 6.95
N TRP A 5 4.21 3.64 7.31
CA TRP A 5 3.11 2.71 7.02
C TRP A 5 2.22 3.30 5.93
N VAL A 6 1.95 2.51 4.90
CA VAL A 6 1.04 2.87 3.80
C VAL A 6 -0.17 1.95 3.85
N TYR A 7 -1.35 2.53 3.98
CA TYR A 7 -2.59 1.80 3.76
C TYR A 7 -2.81 1.66 2.25
N ALA A 8 -2.90 0.41 1.80
CA ALA A 8 -3.17 0.04 0.42
C ALA A 8 -4.66 -0.29 0.28
N ALA A 9 -5.45 0.70 -0.12
CA ALA A 9 -6.88 0.51 -0.32
C ALA A 9 -7.09 -0.46 -1.49
N VAL A 10 -7.84 -1.54 -1.22
CA VAL A 10 -8.18 -2.56 -2.21
C VAL A 10 -9.58 -2.28 -2.75
N THR A 11 -9.72 -2.20 -4.06
CA THR A 11 -10.99 -2.06 -4.76
C THR A 11 -11.77 -3.38 -4.71
N PRO A 12 -13.10 -3.36 -4.96
CA PRO A 12 -13.91 -4.58 -4.97
C PRO A 12 -13.46 -5.65 -5.99
N ASP A 13 -12.76 -5.26 -7.06
CA ASP A 13 -12.17 -6.16 -8.06
C ASP A 13 -10.75 -6.63 -7.70
N GLY A 14 -10.29 -6.38 -6.47
CA GLY A 14 -9.02 -6.87 -5.94
C GLY A 14 -7.78 -6.10 -6.42
N LYS A 15 -7.96 -4.89 -6.98
CA LYS A 15 -6.86 -4.02 -7.39
C LYS A 15 -6.55 -3.00 -6.30
N LEU A 16 -5.39 -2.36 -6.41
CA LEU A 16 -5.07 -1.23 -5.55
C LEU A 16 -5.66 0.05 -6.12
N ASP A 17 -6.22 0.87 -5.23
CA ASP A 17 -6.58 2.24 -5.56
C ASP A 17 -5.33 3.04 -5.98
N GLN A 18 -5.48 3.89 -7.00
CA GLN A 18 -4.35 4.63 -7.56
C GLN A 18 -3.68 5.55 -6.53
N ALA A 19 -4.45 6.21 -5.66
CA ALA A 19 -3.87 7.09 -4.64
C ALA A 19 -3.00 6.32 -3.65
N SER A 20 -3.29 5.04 -3.41
CA SER A 20 -2.45 4.18 -2.57
C SER A 20 -1.07 3.93 -3.20
N LEU A 21 -1.00 3.81 -4.53
CA LEU A 21 0.26 3.64 -5.26
C LEU A 21 1.10 4.93 -5.27
N GLU A 22 0.45 6.08 -5.39
CA GLU A 22 1.10 7.39 -5.31
C GLU A 22 1.68 7.62 -3.90
N ASN A 23 0.93 7.27 -2.85
CA ASN A 23 1.40 7.32 -1.47
C ASN A 23 2.58 6.38 -1.22
N LEU A 24 2.55 5.16 -1.77
CA LEU A 24 3.68 4.23 -1.70
C LEU A 24 4.93 4.78 -2.40
N THR A 25 4.75 5.42 -3.57
CA THR A 25 5.84 6.07 -4.28
C THR A 25 6.47 7.15 -3.40
N LYS A 26 5.65 8.02 -2.79
CA LYS A 26 6.14 9.05 -1.89
C LYS A 26 6.83 8.48 -0.65
N ALA A 27 6.30 7.39 -0.08
CA ALA A 27 6.91 6.73 1.08
C ALA A 27 8.32 6.20 0.77
N ARG A 28 8.54 5.65 -0.44
CA ARG A 28 9.84 5.17 -0.88
C ARG A 28 10.87 6.30 -1.03
N ASP A 29 10.46 7.47 -1.52
CA ASP A 29 11.34 8.63 -1.67
C ASP A 29 11.87 9.18 -0.34
N LEU A 30 11.15 8.93 0.76
CA LEU A 30 11.51 9.43 2.10
C LEU A 30 12.60 8.59 2.80
N GLY A 31 13.15 7.56 2.12
CA GLY A 31 14.36 6.85 2.57
C GLY A 31 14.21 6.04 3.86
N SER A 32 12.98 5.71 4.25
CA SER A 32 12.67 4.94 5.46
C SER A 32 12.21 3.53 5.12
N GLU A 33 12.25 2.62 6.10
CA GLU A 33 11.60 1.32 5.97
C GLU A 33 10.09 1.52 5.76
N VAL A 34 9.55 0.94 4.69
CA VAL A 34 8.12 1.06 4.32
C VAL A 34 7.42 -0.26 4.55
N SER A 35 6.36 -0.25 5.37
CA SER A 35 5.40 -1.34 5.53
C SER A 35 4.10 -0.97 4.81
N VAL A 36 3.53 -1.91 4.06
CA VAL A 36 2.28 -1.69 3.32
C VAL A 36 1.22 -2.66 3.82
N VAL A 37 0.01 -2.16 4.09
CA VAL A 37 -1.10 -2.95 4.61
C VAL A 37 -2.29 -2.85 3.67
N ALA A 38 -2.63 -3.97 3.03
CA ALA A 38 -3.85 -4.13 2.26
C ALA A 38 -4.90 -4.89 3.10
N LEU A 39 -6.14 -4.41 3.09
CA LEU A 39 -7.25 -5.02 3.84
C LEU A 39 -8.45 -5.26 2.93
N GLY A 40 -9.17 -6.36 3.18
CA GLY A 40 -10.43 -6.69 2.51
C GLY A 40 -10.36 -7.82 1.49
N PRO A 41 -11.48 -8.12 0.81
CA PRO A 41 -11.53 -9.12 -0.25
C PRO A 41 -10.51 -8.81 -1.35
N GLY A 42 -9.76 -9.83 -1.80
CA GLY A 42 -8.72 -9.64 -2.82
C GLY A 42 -7.39 -9.09 -2.30
N ALA A 43 -7.25 -8.78 -1.00
CA ALA A 43 -5.99 -8.25 -0.45
C ALA A 43 -4.78 -9.16 -0.70
N SER A 44 -4.95 -10.50 -0.62
CA SER A 44 -3.87 -11.43 -0.95
C SER A 44 -3.45 -11.39 -2.42
N GLN A 45 -4.38 -11.09 -3.34
CA GLN A 45 -4.08 -10.94 -4.77
C GLN A 45 -3.40 -9.60 -5.04
N ALA A 46 -3.86 -8.54 -4.38
CA ALA A 46 -3.26 -7.21 -4.46
C ALA A 46 -1.84 -7.14 -3.85
N ALA A 47 -1.51 -8.09 -2.95
CA ALA A 47 -0.21 -8.19 -2.30
C ALA A 47 0.77 -9.18 -2.97
N ALA A 48 0.33 -9.88 -4.03
CA ALA A 48 1.17 -10.80 -4.82
C ALA A 48 2.00 -10.05 -5.86
#